data_AF-A0A1I2LPZ1-F1
#
_entry.id   AF-A0A1I2LPZ1-F1
#
_cell.length_a   1.000
_cell.length_b   1.000
_cell.length_c   1.000
_cell.angle_alpha   90.00
_cell.angle_beta   90.00
_cell.angle_gamma   90.00
#
_symmetry.space_group_name_H-M   'P 1'
#
loop_
_entity.id
_entity.type
_entity.pdbx_description
1 polymer ?
#
loop_
_entity_poly.entity_id
_entity_poly.type
_entity_poly.pdbx_seq_one_letter_code
_entity_poly.pdbx_strand_id
1 'polypeptide(L)'
;MSDESGTVVAVSRNDAFTFTKPNRDEIVLVAGLGVEGDVHAGVNVRHRSRVRADPAQPNLRQVHLIQAELFAEVAEKGFDVPAGGLGENVTTRGLDLLALSPGTILRFGARDSESGGGSDGPGVGSGGPGGGSGGPGGGSGGNGGPGVGSGGNSGPGGGGDFESSGGGSGGNSEAGGGGDGKAGGGGDGKSGGGGDGKSGGGGGRAALAGVLAAAEAATLDEATARAAAAVAAAAGRDGGDDPRPAIVLAGLRNPCVQIDRFRSGLLKEVLGRDAGGDVVRRAGVMAVVLRGGVIRPGDPVVAEPPPGSPVPLERV
;
A
#
# COMPACT_ATOMS: atom_id res chain seq x y z
N MET A 1 -9.38 -23.78 10.57
CA MET A 1 -9.37 -23.08 9.27
C MET A 1 -7.95 -22.58 9.11
N SER A 2 -7.27 -22.93 8.03
CA SER A 2 -5.91 -22.45 7.77
C SER A 2 -5.95 -20.92 7.70
N ASP A 3 -5.12 -20.24 8.48
CA ASP A 3 -5.01 -18.78 8.38
C ASP A 3 -4.61 -18.43 6.94
N GLU A 4 -5.43 -17.63 6.24
CA GLU A 4 -5.10 -17.18 4.91
C GLU A 4 -3.91 -16.23 5.02
N SER A 5 -2.84 -16.51 4.28
CA SER A 5 -1.57 -15.79 4.45
C SER A 5 -0.97 -15.43 3.10
N GLY A 6 -0.22 -14.33 3.11
CA GLY A 6 0.48 -13.83 1.94
C GLY A 6 1.77 -13.13 2.34
N THR A 7 2.29 -12.33 1.42
CA THR A 7 3.53 -11.57 1.64
C THR A 7 3.39 -10.17 1.08
N VAL A 8 3.99 -9.19 1.75
CA VAL A 8 4.13 -7.84 1.22
C VAL A 8 5.15 -7.85 0.08
N VAL A 9 4.72 -7.51 -1.13
CA VAL A 9 5.60 -7.39 -2.30
C VAL A 9 6.28 -6.03 -2.33
N ALA A 10 5.52 -4.98 -2.01
CA ALA A 10 6.01 -3.61 -2.03
C ALA A 10 5.20 -2.76 -1.06
N VAL A 11 5.83 -1.68 -0.58
CA VAL A 11 5.18 -0.62 0.18
C VAL A 11 5.45 0.71 -0.49
N SER A 12 4.44 1.57 -0.50
CA SER A 12 4.47 2.83 -1.25
C SER A 12 3.82 3.94 -0.42
N ARG A 13 4.40 5.13 -0.47
CA ARG A 13 3.81 6.34 0.14
C ARG A 13 4.23 7.58 -0.61
N ASN A 14 3.39 8.61 -0.55
CA ASN A 14 3.75 9.93 -1.05
C ASN A 14 3.34 11.03 -0.07
N ASP A 15 4.20 12.03 0.05
CA ASP A 15 3.95 13.29 0.78
C ASP A 15 3.19 14.31 -0.08
N ALA A 16 3.21 14.15 -1.41
CA ALA A 16 2.45 14.97 -2.36
C ALA A 16 1.13 14.32 -2.80
N PHE A 17 0.14 15.16 -3.16
CA PHE A 17 -1.13 14.74 -3.78
C PHE A 17 -0.95 14.30 -5.24
N THR A 18 -0.24 13.20 -5.48
CA THR A 18 -0.17 12.54 -6.79
C THR A 18 -0.96 11.24 -6.78
N PHE A 19 -1.35 10.77 -7.97
CA PHE A 19 -2.10 9.52 -8.11
C PHE A 19 -1.25 8.28 -7.80
N THR A 20 -0.02 8.25 -8.33
CA THR A 20 0.94 7.18 -8.09
C THR A 20 1.73 7.45 -6.80
N LYS A 21 2.16 6.38 -6.11
CA LYS A 21 3.00 6.46 -4.93
C LYS A 21 4.34 5.76 -5.21
N PRO A 22 5.49 6.40 -5.02
CA PRO A 22 6.78 5.74 -5.18
C PRO A 22 6.97 4.65 -4.11
N ASN A 23 7.61 3.56 -4.50
CA ASN A 23 7.99 2.49 -3.58
C ASN A 23 9.03 2.98 -2.57
N ARG A 24 8.99 2.42 -1.37
CA ARG A 24 9.92 2.66 -0.27
C ARG A 24 10.44 1.32 0.26
N ASP A 25 11.56 1.38 0.96
CA ASP A 25 12.10 0.22 1.67
C ASP A 25 11.22 -0.16 2.87
N GLU A 26 10.51 0.83 3.43
CA GLU A 26 9.57 0.64 4.52
C GLU A 26 8.50 1.75 4.59
N ILE A 27 7.39 1.45 5.24
CA ILE A 27 6.39 2.44 5.68
C ILE A 27 6.07 2.24 7.17
N VAL A 28 5.67 3.31 7.84
CA VAL A 28 5.23 3.28 9.24
C VAL A 28 3.72 3.44 9.31
N LEU A 29 3.03 2.46 9.86
CA LEU A 29 1.63 2.57 10.21
C LEU A 29 1.46 3.35 11.52
N VAL A 30 0.45 4.20 11.58
CA VAL A 30 0.07 4.98 12.75
C VAL A 30 -1.40 4.73 13.04
N ALA A 31 -1.68 4.13 14.20
CA ALA A 31 -3.03 3.70 14.58
C ALA A 31 -4.03 4.86 14.52
N GLY A 32 -5.18 4.60 13.90
CA GLY A 32 -6.23 5.59 13.66
C GLY A 32 -5.86 6.74 12.71
N LEU A 33 -4.64 6.79 12.17
CA LEU A 33 -4.19 7.87 11.29
C LEU A 33 -3.82 7.40 9.89
N GLY A 34 -3.31 6.17 9.71
CA GLY A 34 -2.89 5.66 8.40
C GLY A 34 -1.38 5.52 8.28
N VAL A 35 -0.83 5.84 7.11
CA VAL A 35 0.61 5.75 6.84
C VAL A 35 1.29 7.07 7.18
N GLU A 36 2.40 7.03 7.92
CA GLU A 36 3.17 8.21 8.29
C GLU A 36 3.70 8.98 7.07
N GLY A 37 3.42 10.28 7.05
CA GLY A 37 3.77 11.17 5.94
C GLY A 37 2.93 10.95 4.68
N ASP A 38 1.87 10.13 4.72
CA ASP A 38 0.91 10.04 3.63
C ASP A 38 -0.13 11.15 3.74
N VAL A 39 -0.41 11.79 2.61
CA VAL A 39 -1.32 12.94 2.52
C VAL A 39 -2.79 12.61 2.89
N HIS A 40 -3.16 11.33 2.87
CA HIS A 40 -4.50 10.87 3.27
C HIS A 40 -4.60 10.53 4.77
N ALA A 41 -3.52 10.71 5.53
CA ALA A 41 -3.50 10.40 6.94
C ALA A 41 -4.36 11.38 7.78
N GLY A 42 -5.06 10.82 8.76
CA GLY A 42 -5.89 11.58 9.69
C GLY A 42 -7.14 10.83 10.15
N VAL A 43 -7.73 11.34 11.22
CA VAL A 43 -8.98 10.82 11.82
C VAL A 43 -10.18 11.03 10.89
N ASN A 44 -10.23 12.16 10.18
CA ASN A 44 -11.29 12.51 9.24
C ASN A 44 -10.82 12.40 7.78
N VAL A 45 -11.78 12.24 6.87
CA VAL A 45 -11.50 12.16 5.44
C VAL A 45 -10.74 13.40 4.96
N ARG A 46 -9.62 13.19 4.27
CA ARG A 46 -8.81 14.28 3.69
C ARG A 46 -9.10 14.56 2.22
N HIS A 47 -9.85 13.69 1.54
CA HIS A 47 -10.13 13.84 0.11
C HIS A 47 -11.03 15.04 -0.17
N ARG A 48 -10.56 15.99 -0.99
CA ARG A 48 -11.21 17.29 -1.26
C ARG A 48 -12.70 17.21 -1.60
N SER A 49 -13.12 16.19 -2.36
CA SER A 49 -14.54 16.03 -2.73
C SER A 49 -15.44 15.67 -1.53
N ARG A 50 -14.94 14.88 -0.58
CA ARG A 50 -15.69 14.46 0.61
C ARG A 50 -15.61 15.47 1.73
N VAL A 51 -14.46 16.13 1.89
CA VAL A 51 -14.32 17.30 2.77
C VAL A 51 -15.34 18.39 2.40
N ARG A 52 -15.61 18.58 1.11
CA ARG A 52 -16.65 19.50 0.64
C ARG A 52 -18.07 19.05 0.98
N ALA A 53 -18.31 17.74 1.09
CA ALA A 53 -19.60 17.18 1.45
C ALA A 53 -19.82 17.22 2.98
N ASP A 54 -18.86 16.72 3.74
CA ASP A 54 -18.79 16.80 5.19
C ASP A 54 -17.35 16.52 5.67
N PRO A 55 -16.64 17.53 6.21
CA PRO A 55 -15.28 17.37 6.72
C PRO A 55 -15.18 16.54 8.00
N ALA A 56 -16.30 16.27 8.68
CA ALA A 56 -16.33 15.47 9.92
C ALA A 56 -16.39 13.95 9.65
N GLN A 57 -16.56 13.51 8.40
CA GLN A 57 -16.65 12.08 8.08
C GLN A 57 -15.42 11.29 8.57
N PRO A 58 -15.61 10.08 9.13
CA PRO A 58 -14.53 9.23 9.58
C PRO A 58 -13.64 8.78 8.41
N ASN A 59 -12.34 8.68 8.65
CA ASN A 59 -11.41 8.14 7.67
C ASN A 59 -11.35 6.61 7.73
N LEU A 60 -12.22 5.94 6.98
CA LEU A 60 -12.17 4.48 6.77
C LEU A 60 -11.21 4.04 5.65
N ARG A 61 -10.40 4.96 5.12
CA ARG A 61 -9.54 4.76 3.94
C ARG A 61 -8.10 5.17 4.23
N GLN A 62 -7.59 4.70 5.37
CA GLN A 62 -6.30 5.09 5.89
C GLN A 62 -5.15 4.40 5.16
N VAL A 63 -5.38 3.16 4.72
CA VAL A 63 -4.42 2.34 3.98
C VAL A 63 -5.15 1.70 2.80
N HIS A 64 -4.55 1.78 1.61
CA HIS A 64 -5.04 1.14 0.40
C HIS A 64 -4.16 -0.05 0.04
N LEU A 65 -4.76 -1.21 -0.26
CA LEU A 65 -4.04 -2.44 -0.60
C LEU A 65 -4.52 -3.01 -1.93
N ILE A 66 -3.58 -3.55 -2.72
CA ILE A 66 -3.85 -4.27 -3.97
C ILE A 66 -3.02 -5.56 -4.01
N GLN A 67 -3.59 -6.64 -4.50
CA GLN A 67 -2.89 -7.91 -4.73
C GLN A 67 -2.13 -7.89 -6.07
N ALA A 68 -0.87 -8.31 -6.07
CA ALA A 68 0.05 -8.26 -7.21
C ALA A 68 -0.47 -9.07 -8.41
N GLU A 69 -1.31 -10.06 -8.15
CA GLU A 69 -2.00 -10.88 -9.14
C GLU A 69 -2.82 -10.00 -10.10
N LEU A 70 -3.46 -8.92 -9.60
CA LEU A 70 -4.17 -7.97 -10.46
C LEU A 70 -3.23 -7.33 -11.49
N PHE A 71 -2.00 -6.99 -11.09
CA PHE A 71 -1.03 -6.37 -11.98
C PHE A 71 -0.55 -7.33 -13.06
N ALA A 72 -0.34 -8.60 -12.71
CA ALA A 72 -0.04 -9.64 -13.69
C ALA A 72 -1.16 -9.80 -14.72
N GLU A 73 -2.42 -9.85 -14.26
CA GLU A 73 -3.57 -9.98 -15.16
C GLU A 73 -3.74 -8.79 -16.12
N VAL A 74 -3.57 -7.55 -15.65
CA VAL A 74 -3.68 -6.38 -16.54
C VAL A 74 -2.46 -6.24 -17.45
N ALA A 75 -1.29 -6.74 -17.05
CA ALA A 75 -0.11 -6.81 -17.91
C ALA A 75 -0.32 -7.73 -19.12
N GLU A 76 -1.02 -8.85 -18.96
CA GLU A 76 -1.43 -9.73 -20.08
C GLU A 76 -2.32 -8.99 -21.10
N LYS A 77 -3.01 -7.95 -20.66
CA LYS A 77 -3.85 -7.09 -21.50
C LYS A 77 -3.11 -5.86 -22.03
N GLY A 78 -1.79 -5.79 -21.85
CA GLY A 78 -0.92 -4.73 -22.35
C GLY A 78 -0.77 -3.52 -21.42
N PHE A 79 -1.23 -3.61 -20.16
CA PHE A 79 -1.09 -2.53 -19.19
C PHE A 79 0.11 -2.76 -18.26
N ASP A 80 1.19 -1.99 -18.45
CA ASP A 80 2.29 -1.94 -17.50
C ASP A 80 1.94 -1.06 -16.29
N VAL A 81 1.75 -1.70 -15.14
CA VAL A 81 1.36 -1.09 -13.86
C VAL A 81 2.33 -1.54 -12.77
N PRO A 82 3.27 -0.68 -12.33
CA PRO A 82 4.14 -1.00 -11.21
C PRO A 82 3.39 -0.95 -9.89
N ALA A 83 3.92 -1.59 -8.85
CA ALA A 83 3.46 -1.38 -7.48
C ALA A 83 3.52 0.11 -7.09
N GLY A 84 2.51 0.56 -6.35
CA GLY A 84 2.20 1.96 -6.07
C GLY A 84 1.55 2.71 -7.25
N GLY A 85 1.47 2.09 -8.43
CA GLY A 85 1.00 2.71 -9.67
C GLY A 85 -0.49 3.04 -9.68
N LEU A 86 -1.31 2.37 -8.85
CA LEU A 86 -2.73 2.69 -8.68
C LEU A 86 -3.03 3.44 -7.38
N GLY A 87 -1.98 3.93 -6.72
CA GLY A 87 -2.05 4.71 -5.48
C GLY A 87 -2.24 3.87 -4.23
N GLU A 88 -1.99 2.56 -4.30
CA GLU A 88 -1.95 1.69 -3.13
C GLU A 88 -0.73 1.96 -2.26
N ASN A 89 -0.89 1.69 -0.98
CA ASN A 89 0.18 1.77 0.02
C ASN A 89 0.89 0.44 0.21
N VAL A 90 0.18 -0.68 0.03
CA VAL A 90 0.73 -2.02 0.22
C VAL A 90 0.30 -2.88 -0.96
N THR A 91 1.28 -3.49 -1.63
CA THR A 91 1.03 -4.55 -2.60
C THR A 91 1.26 -5.90 -1.92
N THR A 92 0.28 -6.80 -1.94
CA THR A 92 0.41 -8.16 -1.38
C THR A 92 0.52 -9.21 -2.49
N ARG A 93 0.89 -10.44 -2.12
CA ARG A 93 0.84 -11.62 -3.00
C ARG A 93 0.39 -12.84 -2.19
N GLY A 94 -0.34 -13.75 -2.84
CA GLY A 94 -0.80 -15.00 -2.24
C GLY A 94 -2.00 -14.86 -1.30
N LEU A 95 -2.63 -13.68 -1.26
CA LEU A 95 -3.79 -13.38 -0.42
C LEU A 95 -4.90 -12.78 -1.29
N ASP A 96 -6.07 -13.41 -1.34
CA ASP A 96 -7.21 -12.92 -2.13
C ASP A 96 -7.97 -11.85 -1.34
N LEU A 97 -7.44 -10.62 -1.39
CA LEU A 97 -7.97 -9.47 -0.66
C LEU A 97 -9.45 -9.20 -0.98
N LEU A 98 -9.91 -9.50 -2.19
CA LEU A 98 -11.27 -9.22 -2.63
C LEU A 98 -12.29 -10.25 -2.11
N ALA A 99 -11.83 -11.44 -1.74
CA ALA A 99 -12.65 -12.49 -1.14
C ALA A 99 -12.79 -12.37 0.39
N LEU A 100 -11.93 -11.57 1.04
CA LEU A 100 -11.98 -11.33 2.48
C LEU A 100 -13.23 -10.53 2.88
N SER A 101 -13.62 -10.64 4.14
CA SER A 101 -14.78 -9.90 4.70
C SER A 101 -14.38 -8.57 5.34
N PRO A 102 -15.28 -7.56 5.37
CA PRO A 102 -15.07 -6.38 6.20
C PRO A 102 -14.90 -6.80 7.67
N GLY A 103 -14.02 -6.13 8.40
CA GLY A 103 -13.67 -6.51 9.77
C GLY A 103 -12.56 -7.57 9.87
N THR A 104 -12.06 -8.11 8.74
CA THR A 104 -10.86 -8.97 8.72
C THR A 104 -9.64 -8.17 9.18
N ILE A 105 -8.89 -8.71 10.13
CA ILE A 105 -7.64 -8.10 10.62
C ILE A 105 -6.49 -8.67 9.81
N LEU A 106 -5.68 -7.82 9.19
CA LEU A 106 -4.41 -8.22 8.57
C LEU A 106 -3.26 -7.85 9.52
N ARG A 107 -2.45 -8.84 9.87
CA ARG A 107 -1.25 -8.67 10.69
C ARG A 107 0.01 -8.83 9.86
N PHE A 108 0.95 -7.91 10.04
CA PHE A 108 2.18 -7.85 9.25
C PHE A 108 3.39 -8.27 10.09
N GLY A 109 4.33 -8.98 9.48
CA GLY A 109 5.54 -9.45 10.15
C GLY A 109 5.36 -10.84 10.78
N ALA A 110 6.50 -11.48 11.06
CA ALA A 110 6.52 -12.78 11.70
C ALA A 110 5.91 -12.67 13.10
N ARG A 111 5.12 -13.68 13.51
CA ARG A 111 4.87 -13.86 14.94
C ARG A 111 6.22 -14.08 15.58
N ASP A 112 6.48 -13.42 16.71
CA ASP A 112 7.58 -13.84 17.56
C ASP A 112 7.35 -15.33 17.81
N SER A 113 8.18 -16.17 17.20
CA SER A 113 8.21 -17.58 17.54
C SER A 113 8.36 -17.60 19.06
N GLU A 114 7.48 -18.29 19.78
CA GLU A 114 7.68 -18.55 21.21
C GLU A 114 9.15 -18.90 21.35
N SER A 115 9.91 -17.97 21.95
CA SER A 115 11.33 -18.14 22.13
C SER A 115 11.45 -19.41 22.94
N GLY A 116 11.88 -20.49 22.28
CA GLY A 116 12.02 -21.79 22.92
C GLY A 116 12.79 -21.56 24.21
N GLY A 117 12.12 -21.77 25.33
CA GLY A 117 12.70 -21.77 26.67
C GLY A 117 13.62 -22.97 26.81
N GLY A 118 14.68 -23.03 26.02
CA GLY A 118 15.85 -23.86 26.23
C GLY A 118 16.82 -23.06 27.07
N SER A 119 16.73 -23.23 28.38
CA SER A 119 17.75 -22.78 29.32
C SER A 119 18.97 -23.69 29.21
N ASP A 120 19.72 -23.60 28.12
CA ASP A 120 21.11 -24.09 28.10
C ASP A 120 22.01 -22.93 28.50
N GLY A 121 22.25 -22.85 29.81
CA GLY A 121 23.22 -21.93 30.39
C GLY A 121 24.63 -22.22 29.85
N PRO A 122 25.47 -21.20 29.60
CA PRO A 122 26.85 -21.44 29.27
C PRO A 122 27.58 -21.94 30.52
N GLY A 123 27.97 -23.21 30.49
CA GLY A 123 28.91 -23.79 31.45
C GLY A 123 30.22 -23.00 31.45
N VAL A 124 30.58 -22.49 32.62
CA VAL A 124 31.85 -21.82 32.91
C VAL A 124 32.93 -22.84 33.30
N GLY A 125 34.14 -22.64 32.75
CA GLY A 125 35.42 -23.18 33.23
C GLY A 125 36.11 -24.14 32.24
N SER A 126 37.41 -24.07 31.92
CA SER A 126 38.53 -23.27 32.42
C SER A 126 39.81 -23.61 31.62
N GLY A 127 40.65 -22.60 31.30
CA GLY A 127 42.11 -22.70 31.02
C GLY A 127 42.52 -23.13 29.59
N GLY A 128 43.49 -22.53 28.89
CA GLY A 128 44.47 -21.46 29.14
C GLY A 128 45.20 -21.14 27.81
N PRO A 129 46.10 -20.13 27.73
CA PRO A 129 46.58 -19.57 26.47
C PRO A 129 47.93 -20.18 26.00
N GLY A 130 48.10 -20.33 24.69
CA GLY A 130 49.37 -20.69 24.06
C GLY A 130 49.50 -20.02 22.69
N GLY A 131 50.44 -19.08 22.58
CA GLY A 131 50.66 -18.27 21.39
C GLY A 131 51.41 -18.99 20.25
N GLY A 132 51.43 -18.35 19.09
CA GLY A 132 52.20 -18.80 17.93
C GLY A 132 52.09 -17.79 16.78
N SER A 133 53.00 -16.83 16.77
CA SER A 133 53.28 -15.90 15.67
C SER A 133 53.95 -16.59 14.48
N GLY A 134 53.55 -16.25 13.26
CA GLY A 134 54.29 -16.61 12.05
C GLY A 134 53.68 -15.96 10.80
N GLY A 135 54.28 -14.86 10.34
CA GLY A 135 54.04 -14.29 9.00
C GLY A 135 54.91 -14.95 7.91
N PRO A 136 55.22 -14.26 6.80
CA PRO A 136 54.43 -14.35 5.58
C PRO A 136 55.24 -14.80 4.33
N GLY A 137 54.53 -15.13 3.25
CA GLY A 137 55.05 -15.29 1.88
C GLY A 137 53.84 -15.57 0.98
N GLY A 138 53.66 -15.03 -0.22
CA GLY A 138 54.55 -14.46 -1.22
C GLY A 138 53.98 -14.93 -2.57
N GLY A 139 53.77 -14.05 -3.53
CA GLY A 139 53.28 -14.48 -4.86
C GLY A 139 52.71 -13.37 -5.72
N SER A 140 53.60 -12.70 -6.45
CA SER A 140 53.31 -11.80 -7.56
C SER A 140 53.02 -12.55 -8.86
N GLY A 141 52.24 -11.94 -9.75
CA GLY A 141 52.22 -12.19 -11.20
C GLY A 141 50.80 -12.10 -11.74
N GLY A 142 50.46 -11.38 -12.80
CA GLY A 142 51.21 -10.60 -13.77
C GLY A 142 50.34 -10.48 -15.04
N ASN A 143 50.23 -9.26 -15.58
CA ASN A 143 49.95 -8.83 -16.97
C ASN A 143 48.83 -9.45 -17.83
N GLY A 144 48.10 -8.53 -18.50
CA GLY A 144 47.66 -8.70 -19.89
C GLY A 144 46.30 -8.10 -20.25
N GLY A 145 46.25 -6.83 -20.68
CA GLY A 145 45.12 -6.32 -21.51
C GLY A 145 45.33 -6.67 -23.00
N PRO A 146 44.76 -5.92 -23.95
CA PRO A 146 43.41 -5.34 -24.06
C PRO A 146 42.67 -5.85 -25.33
N GLY A 147 41.37 -5.56 -25.49
CA GLY A 147 40.62 -5.97 -26.69
C GLY A 147 39.38 -5.12 -26.96
N VAL A 148 39.51 -4.24 -27.94
CA VAL A 148 38.48 -3.35 -28.53
C VAL A 148 37.43 -4.12 -29.34
N GLY A 149 36.24 -3.53 -29.49
CA GLY A 149 35.21 -4.05 -30.41
C GLY A 149 33.99 -3.14 -30.52
N SER A 150 34.11 -2.11 -31.36
CA SER A 150 33.04 -1.24 -31.86
C SER A 150 32.03 -2.00 -32.74
N GLY A 151 30.77 -1.59 -32.74
CA GLY A 151 29.82 -1.97 -33.79
C GLY A 151 28.43 -1.37 -33.60
N GLY A 152 28.20 -0.19 -34.17
CA GLY A 152 26.85 0.33 -34.42
C GLY A 152 26.33 -0.15 -35.78
N ASN A 153 25.00 -0.23 -35.93
CA ASN A 153 24.24 0.09 -37.15
C ASN A 153 22.74 0.02 -36.78
N SER A 154 22.00 1.12 -36.77
CA SER A 154 21.23 1.71 -37.90
C SER A 154 20.02 0.86 -38.34
N GLY A 155 18.84 1.48 -38.28
CA GLY A 155 17.58 1.02 -38.91
C GLY A 155 17.64 1.00 -40.45
N PRO A 156 16.52 0.70 -41.13
CA PRO A 156 15.35 1.57 -41.27
C PRO A 156 14.04 0.82 -40.96
N GLY A 157 12.86 1.43 -40.71
CA GLY A 157 12.16 2.46 -41.47
C GLY A 157 11.11 1.78 -42.37
N GLY A 158 9.81 1.99 -42.11
CA GLY A 158 8.73 1.41 -42.90
C GLY A 158 7.36 1.94 -42.47
N GLY A 159 6.90 2.99 -43.13
CA GLY A 159 5.57 3.58 -42.97
C GLY A 159 4.45 2.68 -43.47
N GLY A 160 3.25 2.90 -42.93
CA GLY A 160 2.03 2.22 -43.31
C GLY A 160 0.85 3.08 -42.91
N ASP A 161 0.48 3.99 -43.80
CA ASP A 161 -0.72 4.80 -43.74
C ASP A 161 -1.98 3.92 -43.74
N PHE A 162 -2.94 4.22 -42.85
CA PHE A 162 -4.31 3.74 -43.02
C PHE A 162 -5.30 4.84 -42.69
N GLU A 163 -5.90 5.37 -43.76
CA GLU A 163 -7.07 6.22 -43.73
C GLU A 163 -8.29 5.45 -43.21
N SER A 164 -9.06 6.04 -42.30
CA SER A 164 -10.50 5.78 -42.27
C SER A 164 -11.27 7.02 -41.84
N SER A 165 -12.06 7.47 -42.80
CA SER A 165 -13.07 8.51 -42.78
C SER A 165 -14.24 8.20 -41.84
N GLY A 166 -14.80 9.25 -41.23
CA GLY A 166 -16.25 9.41 -41.16
C GLY A 166 -16.87 9.66 -39.78
N GLY A 167 -17.53 10.82 -39.62
CA GLY A 167 -18.72 10.95 -38.78
C GLY A 167 -18.71 12.12 -37.80
N GLY A 168 -19.42 13.20 -38.13
CA GLY A 168 -19.64 14.41 -37.31
C GLY A 168 -20.44 14.12 -36.02
N SER A 169 -20.33 14.94 -34.97
CA SER A 169 -20.74 16.35 -34.80
C SER A 169 -21.83 16.39 -33.74
N GLY A 170 -21.56 17.08 -32.63
CA GLY A 170 -22.52 17.33 -31.55
C GLY A 170 -21.83 18.17 -30.49
N GLY A 171 -21.79 19.48 -30.72
CA GLY A 171 -21.12 20.43 -29.85
C GLY A 171 -21.84 20.67 -28.53
N ASN A 172 -21.10 21.16 -27.54
CA ASN A 172 -21.54 22.33 -26.82
C ASN A 172 -20.33 23.09 -26.28
N SER A 173 -20.28 24.36 -26.67
CA SER A 173 -19.38 25.41 -26.28
C SER A 173 -19.72 25.93 -24.88
N GLU A 174 -18.72 26.14 -24.02
CA GLU A 174 -18.65 27.34 -23.17
C GLU A 174 -17.19 27.78 -23.02
N ALA A 175 -16.90 28.97 -23.56
CA ALA A 175 -15.77 29.82 -23.20
C ALA A 175 -15.96 30.35 -21.77
N GLY A 176 -14.99 30.83 -21.00
CA GLY A 176 -13.60 31.22 -21.22
C GLY A 176 -13.20 32.05 -19.98
N GLY A 177 -11.91 32.16 -19.71
CA GLY A 177 -11.40 33.00 -18.61
C GLY A 177 -9.97 32.66 -18.25
N GLY A 178 -9.03 33.34 -18.93
CA GLY A 178 -7.59 33.20 -18.74
C GLY A 178 -7.04 33.88 -17.48
N GLY A 179 -5.76 33.62 -17.22
CA GLY A 179 -4.97 34.28 -16.19
C GLY A 179 -3.59 33.64 -16.06
N ASP A 180 -2.63 34.16 -16.82
CA ASP A 180 -1.19 33.87 -16.73
C ASP A 180 -0.62 34.22 -15.35
N GLY A 181 0.39 33.47 -14.88
CA GLY A 181 1.03 33.82 -13.60
C GLY A 181 2.14 32.92 -13.08
N LYS A 182 3.26 32.86 -13.80
CA LYS A 182 4.65 32.91 -13.30
C LYS A 182 5.21 31.79 -12.40
N ALA A 183 6.29 31.20 -12.90
CA ALA A 183 7.23 30.32 -12.23
C ALA A 183 8.15 31.03 -11.19
N GLY A 184 8.61 30.23 -10.23
CA GLY A 184 9.67 30.52 -9.26
C GLY A 184 9.44 29.62 -8.03
N GLY A 185 10.39 28.94 -7.41
CA GLY A 185 11.84 28.82 -7.52
C GLY A 185 12.25 27.76 -6.50
N GLY A 186 13.43 27.17 -6.66
CA GLY A 186 13.91 26.04 -5.88
C GLY A 186 14.09 26.30 -4.39
N GLY A 187 14.19 25.21 -3.64
CA GLY A 187 14.54 25.19 -2.23
C GLY A 187 14.93 23.78 -1.80
N ASP A 188 16.21 23.46 -1.96
CA ASP A 188 16.86 22.29 -1.39
C ASP A 188 16.78 22.33 0.15
N GLY A 189 16.23 21.28 0.74
CA GLY A 189 16.00 21.14 2.18
C GLY A 189 16.44 19.79 2.71
N LYS A 190 17.75 19.68 2.92
CA LYS A 190 18.51 18.76 3.79
C LYS A 190 17.76 17.67 4.57
N SER A 191 18.28 16.46 4.39
CA SER A 191 18.23 15.29 5.27
C SER A 191 18.66 15.57 6.72
N GLY A 192 18.11 14.79 7.65
CA GLY A 192 18.72 14.55 8.96
C GLY A 192 17.71 14.26 10.07
N GLY A 193 17.73 13.04 10.60
CA GLY A 193 17.10 12.73 11.89
C GLY A 193 16.52 11.34 12.01
N GLY A 194 17.37 10.31 11.98
CA GLY A 194 17.02 9.02 12.57
C GLY A 194 16.86 9.22 14.08
N GLY A 195 15.64 9.02 14.57
CA GLY A 195 15.29 9.09 15.98
C GLY A 195 14.65 7.79 16.39
N ASP A 196 15.29 7.12 17.35
CA ASP A 196 14.91 5.82 17.88
C ASP A 196 13.44 5.76 18.30
N GLY A 197 12.72 4.80 17.69
CA GLY A 197 11.32 4.51 17.95
C GLY A 197 11.10 4.06 19.39
N LYS A 198 10.65 4.99 20.24
CA LYS A 198 10.11 4.70 21.56
C LYS A 198 8.59 4.90 21.57
N SER A 199 7.88 3.79 21.41
CA SER A 199 6.52 3.49 21.93
C SER A 199 5.51 4.65 22.03
N GLY A 200 4.80 4.94 20.94
CA GLY A 200 3.64 5.85 20.90
C GLY A 200 2.29 5.20 21.28
N GLY A 201 2.28 4.22 22.19
CA GLY A 201 1.10 3.37 22.46
C GLY A 201 -0.16 4.12 22.92
N GLY A 202 -0.01 5.27 23.59
CA GLY A 202 -1.15 6.07 24.08
C GLY A 202 -1.82 6.94 23.00
N GLY A 203 -1.05 7.52 22.09
CA GLY A 203 -1.57 8.44 21.07
C GLY A 203 -2.36 7.73 19.97
N GLY A 204 -1.89 6.56 19.54
CA GLY A 204 -2.54 5.78 18.49
C GLY A 204 -3.92 5.26 18.86
N ARG A 205 -4.09 4.81 20.12
CA ARG A 205 -5.38 4.32 20.63
C ARG A 205 -6.42 5.44 20.72
N ALA A 206 -6.00 6.65 21.08
CA ALA A 206 -6.85 7.84 21.08
C ALA A 206 -7.29 8.25 19.66
N ALA A 207 -6.39 8.20 18.68
CA ALA A 207 -6.72 8.50 17.29
C ALA A 207 -7.72 7.48 16.70
N LEU A 208 -7.54 6.19 16.98
CA LEU A 208 -8.49 5.14 16.56
C LEU A 208 -9.87 5.35 17.18
N ALA A 209 -9.93 5.67 18.48
CA ALA A 209 -11.19 6.04 19.15
C ALA A 209 -11.85 7.26 18.48
N GLY A 210 -11.06 8.25 18.05
CA GLY A 210 -11.56 9.40 17.29
C GLY A 210 -12.21 9.02 15.96
N VAL A 211 -11.67 8.03 15.23
CA VAL A 211 -12.26 7.54 13.97
C VAL A 211 -13.62 6.88 14.24
N LEU A 212 -13.71 6.07 15.30
CA LEU A 212 -14.95 5.39 15.67
C LEU A 212 -16.02 6.40 16.14
N ALA A 213 -15.64 7.36 16.98
CA ALA A 213 -16.55 8.42 17.43
C ALA A 213 -17.04 9.29 16.26
N ALA A 214 -16.17 9.61 15.30
CA ALA A 214 -16.57 10.32 14.08
C ALA A 214 -17.55 9.50 13.24
N ALA A 215 -17.41 8.17 13.20
CA ALA A 215 -18.34 7.30 12.49
C ALA A 215 -19.72 7.23 13.15
N GLU A 216 -19.78 7.16 14.48
CA GLU A 216 -21.03 7.20 15.24
C GLU A 216 -21.78 8.53 15.08
N ALA A 217 -21.04 9.64 14.96
CA ALA A 217 -21.63 10.97 14.81
C ALA A 217 -22.06 11.29 13.37
N ALA A 218 -21.51 10.61 12.37
CA ALA A 218 -21.75 10.92 10.95
C ALA A 218 -23.03 10.27 10.42
N THR A 219 -23.71 10.96 9.50
CA THR A 219 -24.74 10.32 8.67
C THR A 219 -24.05 9.62 7.49
N LEU A 220 -24.02 8.29 7.52
CA LEU A 220 -23.31 7.46 6.55
C LEU A 220 -24.31 6.73 5.63
N ASP A 221 -23.90 6.46 4.39
CA ASP A 221 -24.62 5.49 3.56
C ASP A 221 -24.55 4.08 4.19
N GLU A 222 -25.50 3.22 3.86
CA GLU A 222 -25.69 1.93 4.53
C GLU A 222 -24.44 1.04 4.47
N ALA A 223 -23.77 1.01 3.31
CA ALA A 223 -22.53 0.26 3.12
C ALA A 223 -21.38 0.81 3.98
N THR A 224 -21.24 2.14 4.03
CA THR A 224 -20.22 2.80 4.86
C THR A 224 -20.49 2.63 6.35
N ALA A 225 -21.77 2.61 6.77
CA ALA A 225 -22.17 2.32 8.15
C ALA A 225 -21.84 0.88 8.55
N ARG A 226 -22.10 -0.10 7.68
CA ARG A 226 -21.68 -1.50 7.90
C ARG A 226 -20.17 -1.63 8.01
N ALA A 227 -19.42 -0.95 7.14
CA ALA A 227 -17.96 -0.92 7.20
C ALA A 227 -17.46 -0.35 8.55
N ALA A 228 -18.03 0.77 9.00
CA ALA A 228 -17.69 1.36 10.30
C ALA A 228 -17.97 0.40 11.47
N ALA A 229 -19.13 -0.28 11.47
CA ALA A 229 -19.47 -1.26 12.49
C ALA A 229 -18.50 -2.46 12.49
N ALA A 230 -18.09 -2.94 11.31
CA ALA A 230 -17.12 -4.03 11.18
C ALA A 230 -15.73 -3.62 11.70
N VAL A 231 -15.30 -2.38 11.43
CA VAL A 231 -14.06 -1.80 11.97
C VAL A 231 -14.12 -1.69 13.49
N ALA A 232 -15.23 -1.22 14.06
CA ALA A 232 -15.43 -1.14 15.51
C ALA A 232 -15.38 -2.52 16.18
N ALA A 233 -16.07 -3.51 15.59
CA ALA A 233 -16.06 -4.89 16.08
C ALA A 233 -14.65 -5.49 16.05
N ALA A 234 -13.89 -5.28 14.97
CA ALA A 234 -12.51 -5.75 14.86
C ALA A 234 -11.59 -5.08 15.88
N ALA A 235 -11.73 -3.76 16.11
CA ALA A 235 -10.97 -3.04 17.13
C ALA A 235 -11.23 -3.62 18.55
N GLY A 236 -12.46 -4.08 18.82
CA GLY A 236 -12.78 -4.79 20.07
C GLY A 236 -12.15 -6.18 20.17
N ARG A 237 -11.89 -6.86 19.05
CA ARG A 237 -11.22 -8.18 19.00
C ARG A 237 -9.69 -8.09 19.09
N ASP A 238 -9.09 -6.98 18.68
CA ASP A 238 -7.64 -6.77 18.71
C ASP A 238 -7.18 -6.44 20.15
N GLY A 239 -7.18 -7.45 21.02
CA GLY A 239 -6.96 -7.34 22.47
C GLY A 239 -5.59 -6.80 22.92
N GLY A 240 -4.63 -6.66 22.00
CA GLY A 240 -3.31 -6.08 22.27
C GLY A 240 -2.20 -7.10 22.54
N ASP A 241 -2.52 -8.40 22.60
CA ASP A 241 -1.54 -9.46 22.91
C ASP A 241 -0.54 -9.72 21.77
N ASP A 242 -0.96 -9.51 20.52
CA ASP A 242 -0.08 -9.59 19.36
C ASP A 242 0.48 -8.20 19.04
N PRO A 243 1.81 -7.98 19.18
CA PRO A 243 2.42 -6.66 19.04
C PRO A 243 2.54 -6.20 17.58
N ARG A 244 2.25 -7.08 16.61
CA ARG A 244 2.49 -6.80 15.19
C ARG A 244 1.64 -5.65 14.67
N PRO A 245 2.17 -4.85 13.72
CA PRO A 245 1.38 -3.88 12.97
C PRO A 245 0.13 -4.55 12.41
N ALA A 246 -1.01 -3.90 12.57
CA ALA A 246 -2.29 -4.48 12.20
C ALA A 246 -3.23 -3.44 11.60
N ILE A 247 -3.94 -3.85 10.55
CA ILE A 247 -5.01 -3.08 9.93
C ILE A 247 -6.28 -3.92 9.90
N VAL A 248 -7.42 -3.26 9.78
CA VAL A 248 -8.72 -3.91 9.54
C VAL A 248 -9.27 -3.48 8.19
N LEU A 249 -9.75 -4.45 7.41
CA LEU A 249 -10.42 -4.18 6.15
C LEU A 249 -11.77 -3.51 6.38
N ALA A 250 -11.99 -2.36 5.74
CA ALA A 250 -13.23 -1.61 5.80
C ALA A 250 -14.11 -1.89 4.57
N GLY A 251 -13.54 -1.97 3.37
CA GLY A 251 -14.32 -2.14 2.14
C GLY A 251 -13.50 -2.06 0.86
N LEU A 252 -14.17 -2.05 -0.28
CA LEU A 252 -13.58 -1.89 -1.60
C LEU A 252 -13.26 -0.43 -1.90
N ARG A 253 -12.11 -0.19 -2.56
CA ARG A 253 -11.82 1.09 -3.19
C ARG A 253 -12.83 1.36 -4.29
N ASN A 254 -13.20 2.63 -4.48
CA ASN A 254 -13.94 3.05 -5.66
C ASN A 254 -12.97 3.48 -6.77
N PRO A 255 -12.82 2.71 -7.87
CA PRO A 255 -11.99 3.12 -9.01
C PRO A 255 -12.53 4.41 -9.64
N CYS A 256 -11.66 5.25 -10.18
CA CYS A 256 -12.05 6.54 -10.76
C CYS A 256 -11.25 6.87 -12.03
N VAL A 257 -11.64 7.94 -12.71
CA VAL A 257 -11.02 8.43 -13.96
C VAL A 257 -9.51 8.69 -13.85
N GLN A 258 -8.96 8.86 -12.65
CA GLN A 258 -7.51 9.00 -12.47
C GLN A 258 -6.74 7.76 -12.95
N ILE A 259 -7.37 6.58 -12.92
CA ILE A 259 -6.79 5.33 -13.46
C ILE A 259 -6.58 5.46 -14.97
N ASP A 260 -7.57 5.96 -15.72
CA ASP A 260 -7.43 6.18 -17.16
C ASP A 260 -6.46 7.31 -17.50
N ARG A 261 -6.34 8.31 -16.63
CA ARG A 261 -5.29 9.35 -16.77
C ARG A 261 -3.89 8.79 -16.56
N PHE A 262 -3.74 7.74 -15.76
CA PHE A 262 -2.47 7.03 -15.58
C PHE A 262 -2.17 6.10 -16.76
N ARG A 263 -3.15 5.30 -17.18
CA ARG A 263 -3.09 4.41 -18.34
C ARG A 263 -4.46 4.33 -19.01
N SER A 264 -4.56 4.86 -20.23
CA SER A 264 -5.81 4.92 -20.98
C SER A 264 -6.43 3.53 -21.18
N GLY A 265 -7.66 3.34 -20.73
CA GLY A 265 -8.41 2.09 -20.89
C GLY A 265 -8.19 1.09 -19.76
N LEU A 266 -7.40 1.41 -18.74
CA LEU A 266 -7.19 0.54 -17.60
C LEU A 266 -8.41 0.52 -16.65
N LEU A 267 -9.21 1.59 -16.59
CA LEU A 267 -10.35 1.66 -15.68
C LEU A 267 -11.37 0.54 -15.92
N LYS A 268 -11.66 0.21 -17.18
CA LYS A 268 -12.59 -0.88 -17.55
C LYS A 268 -12.09 -2.28 -17.15
N GLU A 269 -10.78 -2.45 -16.94
CA GLU A 269 -10.21 -3.73 -16.52
C GLU A 269 -10.35 -3.97 -15.01
N VAL A 270 -10.50 -2.89 -14.24
CA VAL A 270 -10.61 -2.93 -12.76
C VAL A 270 -11.99 -2.51 -12.24
N LEU A 271 -12.88 -2.05 -13.13
CA LEU A 271 -14.25 -1.70 -12.85
C LEU A 271 -15.14 -2.28 -13.96
N GLY A 272 -15.85 -3.36 -13.64
CA GLY A 272 -16.68 -4.09 -14.58
C GLY A 272 -18.05 -4.41 -14.01
N ARG A 273 -18.74 -5.33 -14.68
CA ARG A 273 -19.96 -5.98 -14.19
C ARG A 273 -19.83 -7.49 -14.28
N ASP A 274 -20.41 -8.20 -13.33
CA ASP A 274 -20.51 -9.66 -13.41
C ASP A 274 -21.69 -10.10 -14.29
N ALA A 275 -21.94 -11.42 -14.33
CA ALA A 275 -23.03 -12.01 -15.10
C ALA A 275 -24.44 -11.57 -14.63
N GLY A 276 -24.58 -11.17 -13.36
CA GLY A 276 -25.80 -10.61 -12.80
C GLY A 276 -25.99 -9.13 -13.14
N GLY A 277 -24.96 -8.49 -13.70
CA GLY A 277 -24.93 -7.06 -13.96
C GLY A 277 -24.47 -6.24 -12.75
N ASP A 278 -24.06 -6.87 -11.66
CA ASP A 278 -23.60 -6.18 -10.45
C ASP A 278 -22.20 -5.59 -10.65
N VAL A 279 -21.95 -4.42 -10.05
CA VAL A 279 -20.69 -3.69 -10.26
C VAL A 279 -19.55 -4.38 -9.51
N VAL A 280 -18.56 -4.85 -10.26
CA VAL A 280 -17.34 -5.48 -9.72
C VAL A 280 -16.21 -4.46 -9.65
N ARG A 281 -15.66 -4.25 -8.45
CA ARG A 281 -14.51 -3.38 -8.21
C ARG A 281 -13.30 -4.22 -7.85
N ARG A 282 -12.25 -4.12 -8.66
CA ARG A 282 -11.02 -4.92 -8.50
C ARG A 282 -9.83 -4.09 -8.08
N ALA A 283 -9.96 -2.76 -8.05
CA ALA A 283 -8.85 -1.85 -7.81
C ALA A 283 -8.44 -1.72 -6.33
N GLY A 284 -8.55 -2.80 -5.54
CA GLY A 284 -8.06 -2.87 -4.17
C GLY A 284 -9.08 -2.69 -3.05
N VAL A 285 -8.59 -2.88 -1.83
CA VAL A 285 -9.34 -2.75 -0.57
C VAL A 285 -8.82 -1.57 0.24
N MET A 286 -9.70 -1.03 1.08
CA MET A 286 -9.44 0.07 2.00
C MET A 286 -9.45 -0.44 3.43
N ALA A 287 -8.56 0.10 4.25
CA ALA A 287 -8.38 -0.35 5.61
C ALA A 287 -8.12 0.81 6.59
N VAL A 288 -8.35 0.52 7.87
CA VAL A 288 -8.06 1.39 9.03
C VAL A 288 -6.93 0.75 9.84
N VAL A 289 -6.01 1.56 10.34
CA VAL A 289 -4.90 1.06 11.16
C VAL A 289 -5.38 0.83 12.59
N LEU A 290 -5.32 -0.42 13.04
CA LEU A 290 -5.60 -0.80 14.43
C LEU A 290 -4.36 -0.59 15.31
N ARG A 291 -3.20 -1.06 14.83
CA ARG A 291 -1.92 -0.97 15.53
C ARG A 291 -0.84 -0.47 14.59
N GLY A 292 -0.11 0.54 15.06
CA GLY A 292 1.02 1.10 14.33
C GLY A 292 2.25 0.21 14.35
N GLY A 293 3.23 0.55 13.53
CA GLY A 293 4.50 -0.15 13.42
C GLY A 293 5.00 -0.20 11.98
N VAL A 294 6.21 -0.71 11.80
CA VAL A 294 6.89 -0.71 10.50
C VAL A 294 6.44 -1.90 9.67
N ILE A 295 6.22 -1.69 8.37
CA ILE A 295 5.99 -2.73 7.37
C ILE A 295 7.03 -2.59 6.26
N ARG A 296 7.60 -3.72 5.83
CA ARG A 296 8.62 -3.83 4.79
C ARG A 296 8.21 -4.83 3.70
N PRO A 297 8.72 -4.68 2.46
CA PRO A 297 8.68 -5.75 1.48
C PRO A 297 9.29 -7.03 2.07
N GLY A 298 8.65 -8.17 1.81
CA GLY A 298 9.01 -9.47 2.36
C GLY A 298 8.30 -9.82 3.68
N ASP A 299 7.65 -8.88 4.36
CA ASP A 299 6.91 -9.18 5.58
C ASP A 299 5.76 -10.17 5.28
N PRO A 300 5.59 -11.24 6.07
CA PRO A 300 4.43 -12.09 5.95
C PRO A 300 3.18 -11.32 6.39
N VAL A 301 2.06 -11.64 5.75
CA VAL A 301 0.73 -11.09 6.06
C VAL A 301 -0.16 -12.25 6.47
N VAL A 302 -0.84 -12.13 7.61
CA VAL A 302 -1.80 -13.12 8.10
C VAL A 302 -3.17 -12.48 8.22
N ALA A 303 -4.19 -13.10 7.62
CA ALA A 303 -5.57 -12.64 7.68
C ALA A 303 -6.36 -13.38 8.77
N GLU A 304 -6.98 -12.60 9.65
CA GLU A 304 -7.82 -13.05 10.76
C GLU A 304 -9.27 -12.60 10.50
N PRO A 305 -10.11 -13.44 9.86
CA PRO A 305 -11.47 -13.07 9.49
C PRO A 305 -12.34 -12.78 10.72
N PRO A 306 -13.43 -12.01 10.58
CA PRO A 306 -14.43 -11.89 11.63
C PRO A 306 -15.11 -13.25 11.89
N PRO A 307 -15.63 -13.49 13.11
CA PRO A 307 -16.42 -14.69 13.37
C PRO A 307 -17.70 -14.70 12.53
N GLY A 308 -18.15 -15.90 12.14
CA GLY A 308 -19.37 -16.10 11.37
C GLY A 308 -19.11 -16.40 9.89
N SER A 309 -20.17 -16.32 9.09
CA SER A 309 -20.10 -16.57 7.65
C SER A 309 -19.42 -15.40 6.92
N PRO A 310 -18.64 -15.67 5.86
CA PRO A 310 -18.06 -14.61 5.03
C PRO A 310 -19.12 -13.66 4.48
N VAL A 311 -18.84 -12.36 4.54
CA VAL A 311 -19.65 -11.29 3.96
C VAL A 311 -18.81 -10.57 2.89
N PRO A 312 -19.32 -10.31 1.68
CA PRO A 312 -18.58 -9.58 0.65
C PRO A 312 -18.22 -8.15 1.07
N LEU A 313 -17.07 -7.65 0.61
CA LEU A 313 -16.71 -6.24 0.79
C LEU A 313 -17.58 -5.34 -0.09
N GLU A 314 -17.95 -4.18 0.45
CA GLU A 314 -18.71 -3.14 -0.25
C GLU A 314 -17.88 -1.87 -0.43
N ARG A 315 -18.33 -0.97 -1.32
CA ARG A 315 -17.64 0.30 -1.59
C ARG A 315 -17.69 1.23 -0.38
N VAL A 316 -16.52 1.74 0.05
CA VAL A 316 -16.38 2.81 1.06
C VAL A 316 -15.91 4.13 0.47
#